data_AF-J4WRQ5-F1
#
_entry.id   AF-J4WRQ5-F1
#
_cell.length_a   1.000
_cell.length_b   1.000
_cell.length_c   1.000
_cell.angle_alpha   90.00
_cell.angle_beta   90.00
_cell.angle_gamma   90.00
#
_symmetry.space_group_name_H-M   'P 1'
#
loop_
_entity.id
_entity.type
_entity.pdbx_description
1 polymer ?
#
loop_
_entity_poly.entity_id
_entity_poly.type
_entity_poly.pdbx_seq_one_letter_code
_entity_poly.pdbx_strand_id
1 'polypeptide(L)' 'MQAQGLAETVLTPEMLREIFHLEAEIHPEPVSQRPMCVVK' A
#
# COMPACT_ATOMS: atom_id res chain seq x y z
N MET A 1 -0.54 -13.98 -7.70
CA MET A 1 0.73 -13.46 -7.16
C MET A 1 0.60 -13.31 -5.66
N GLN A 2 1.66 -13.54 -4.91
CA GLN A 2 1.74 -13.24 -3.48
C GLN A 2 2.86 -12.22 -3.28
N ALA A 3 2.61 -11.15 -2.55
CA ALA A 3 3.61 -10.17 -2.16
C ALA A 3 3.89 -10.31 -0.65
N GLN A 4 5.15 -10.44 -0.28
CA GLN A 4 5.58 -10.59 1.11
C GLN A 4 6.86 -9.80 1.35
N GLY A 5 6.93 -9.07 2.47
CA GLY A 5 8.03 -8.18 2.79
C GLY A 5 7.62 -7.15 3.83
N LEU A 6 8.47 -6.14 4.02
CA LEU A 6 8.16 -5.01 4.90
C LEU A 6 7.02 -4.17 4.31
N ALA A 7 6.16 -3.62 5.16
CA ALA A 7 4.98 -2.86 4.74
C ALA A 7 5.37 -1.72 3.77
N GLU A 8 6.47 -1.03 4.05
CA GLU A 8 7.01 0.08 3.24
C GLU A 8 7.45 -0.37 1.85
N THR A 9 7.74 -1.65 1.67
CA THR A 9 8.24 -2.22 0.41
C THR A 9 7.16 -2.91 -0.42
N VAL A 10 6.07 -3.36 0.23
CA VAL A 10 5.02 -4.17 -0.43
C VAL A 10 3.70 -3.44 -0.59
N LEU A 11 3.38 -2.45 0.26
CA LEU A 11 2.18 -1.64 0.11
C LEU A 11 2.43 -0.55 -0.93
N THR A 12 2.31 -0.92 -2.21
CA THR A 12 2.32 0.03 -3.33
C THR A 12 0.95 0.06 -4.03
N PRO A 13 0.60 1.15 -4.72
CA PRO A 13 -0.64 1.22 -5.50
C PRO A 13 -0.77 0.10 -6.54
N GLU A 14 0.33 -0.32 -7.15
CA GLU A 14 0.37 -1.40 -8.14
C GLU A 14 -0.03 -2.74 -7.51
N MET A 15 0.54 -3.06 -6.34
CA MET A 15 0.19 -4.27 -5.60
C MET A 15 -1.30 -4.29 -5.22
N LEU A 16 -1.82 -3.16 -4.74
CA LEU A 16 -3.24 -3.03 -4.38
C LEU A 16 -4.15 -3.23 -5.59
N ARG A 17 -3.78 -2.72 -6.75
CA ARG A 17 -4.52 -2.94 -8.00
C ARG A 17 -4.44 -4.41 -8.44
N GLU A 18 -3.26 -5.02 -8.42
CA GLU A 18 -3.06 -6.37 -8.96
C GLU A 18 -3.61 -7.48 -8.06
N ILE A 19 -3.46 -7.37 -6.74
CA ILE A 19 -3.87 -8.40 -5.78
C ILE A 19 -5.28 -8.17 -5.26
N PHE A 20 -5.62 -6.92 -4.94
CA PHE A 20 -6.90 -6.57 -4.32
C PHE A 20 -7.90 -5.91 -5.28
N HIS A 21 -7.50 -5.63 -6.52
CA HIS A 21 -8.33 -4.96 -7.52
C HIS A 21 -8.87 -3.62 -7.02
N LEU A 22 -8.04 -2.92 -6.24
CA LEU A 22 -8.37 -1.68 -5.56
C LEU A 22 -7.57 -0.52 -6.13
N GLU A 23 -8.25 0.57 -6.46
CA GLU A 23 -7.59 1.85 -6.72
C GLU A 23 -7.44 2.62 -5.42
N ALA A 24 -6.20 2.77 -4.97
CA ALA A 24 -5.88 3.48 -3.74
C ALA A 24 -4.55 4.20 -3.86
N GLU A 25 -4.37 5.19 -3.00
CA GLU A 25 -3.11 5.91 -2.84
C GLU A 25 -2.43 5.48 -1.54
N ILE A 26 -1.10 5.45 -1.55
CA ILE A 26 -0.30 5.17 -0.37
C ILE A 26 0.34 6.46 0.11
N HIS A 27 0.07 6.83 1.36
CA HIS A 27 0.60 8.04 2.00
C HIS A 27 1.29 7.66 3.32
N PRO A 28 2.43 8.26 3.65
CA PRO A 28 3.03 8.06 4.97
C PRO A 28 2.17 8.72 6.04
N GLU A 29 1.97 8.05 7.17
CA GLU A 29 1.32 8.66 8.33
C GLU A 29 2.27 9.64 9.05
N PRO A 30 1.75 10.78 9.56
CA PRO A 30 2.58 11.90 9.97
C PRO A 30 3.51 11.66 11.18
N VAL A 31 3.24 10.67 12.03
CA VAL A 31 3.96 10.41 13.28
C VAL A 31 5.08 9.38 13.10
N SER A 32 4.77 8.18 12.61
CA SER A 32 5.69 7.04 12.46
C SER A 32 6.12 6.78 11.02
N GLN A 33 5.63 7.55 10.05
CA GLN A 33 5.95 7.42 8.62
C GLN A 33 5.54 6.07 8.01
N ARG A 34 4.74 5.27 8.72
CA ARG A 34 4.20 4.01 8.21
C ARG A 34 3.23 4.28 7.06
N PRO A 35 3.21 3.40 6.04
CA PRO A 35 2.30 3.55 4.91
C PRO A 35 0.85 3.37 5.35
N MET A 36 0.00 4.31 4.95
CA MET A 36 -1.45 4.24 5.02
C MET A 36 -2.04 4.15 3.61
N CYS A 37 -3.05 3.30 3.47
CA CYS A 37 -3.84 3.17 2.25
C CYS A 37 -5.07 4.09 2.34
N VAL A 38 -5.24 4.96 1.34
CA VAL A 38 -6.42 5.81 1.17
C VAL A 38 -7.16 5.38 -0.08
N VAL A 39 -8.37 4.86 0.13
CA VAL A 39 -9.27 4.43 -0.95
C VAL A 39 -10.00 5.65 -1.52
N LYS A 40 -10.16 5.70 -2.85
CA LYS A 40 -11.00 6.69 -3.53
C LYS A 40 -12.46 6.27 -3.59
#